data_AF-A0A975MAE8-F1
#
_entry.id   AF-A0A975MAE8-F1
#
_cell.length_a   1.000
_cell.length_b   1.000
_cell.length_c   1.000
_cell.angle_alpha   90.00
_cell.angle_beta   90.00
_cell.angle_gamma   90.00
#
_symmetry.space_group_name_H-M   'P 1'
#
loop_
_entity.id
_entity.type
_entity.pdbx_description
1 polymer ?
#
loop_
_entity_poly.entity_id
_entity_poly.type
_entity_poly.pdbx_seq_one_letter_code
_entity_poly.pdbx_strand_id
1 'polypeptide(L)'
;MKKVRMLLPRDFCALRENLGDIIRERRLAYENGTGLSQQELADIAGIRRESLSRIESGRRWPSYDALYQIMGVLSLEWHDIAHKGVSERPARLYASERRQDLGSALRAGRLKEGLTLQELARRTGLSASQLSRLERSQSVRSGLLKMIDPGKPVRPGEPPDPVFQFVHPELARLVKSGMMISKGHRT
;
A
#
# COMPACT_ATOMS: atom_id res chain seq x y z
N MET A 1 11.98 4.73 -24.19
CA MET A 1 11.09 4.13 -23.16
C MET A 1 9.95 5.09 -22.85
N LYS A 2 8.69 4.64 -22.90
CA LYS A 2 7.53 5.48 -22.49
C LYS A 2 7.63 5.73 -20.98
N LYS A 3 8.12 6.90 -20.58
CA LYS A 3 8.20 7.30 -19.16
C LYS A 3 6.77 7.42 -18.60
N VAL A 4 6.39 6.45 -17.77
CA VAL A 4 5.12 6.46 -17.04
C VAL A 4 5.04 7.77 -16.23
N ARG A 5 3.92 8.50 -16.34
CA ARG A 5 3.66 9.74 -15.56
C ARG A 5 3.10 9.48 -14.16
N MET A 6 3.02 8.22 -13.75
CA MET A 6 2.58 7.80 -12.42
C MET A 6 3.59 8.28 -11.38
N LEU A 7 3.06 8.89 -10.32
CA LEU A 7 3.81 9.17 -9.11
C LEU A 7 3.77 7.91 -8.24
N LEU A 8 4.93 7.42 -7.83
CA LEU A 8 5.11 6.20 -7.06
C LEU A 8 5.26 6.50 -5.56
N PRO A 9 5.08 5.50 -4.69
CA PRO A 9 5.39 5.63 -3.27
C PRO A 9 6.86 6.00 -3.01
N ARG A 10 7.14 6.43 -1.78
CA ARG A 10 8.52 6.63 -1.32
C ARG A 10 9.36 5.38 -1.56
N ASP A 11 10.64 5.60 -1.81
CA ASP A 11 11.65 4.57 -2.05
C ASP A 11 11.47 3.76 -3.34
N PHE A 12 10.55 4.14 -4.23
CA PHE A 12 10.38 3.54 -5.56
C PHE A 12 10.51 4.58 -6.67
N CYS A 13 11.30 4.26 -7.70
CA CYS A 13 11.62 5.19 -8.80
C CYS A 13 10.97 4.84 -10.14
N ALA A 14 10.69 3.56 -10.40
CA ALA A 14 10.07 3.11 -11.64
C ALA A 14 9.35 1.77 -11.47
N LEU A 15 8.29 1.54 -12.25
CA LEU A 15 7.69 0.21 -12.40
C LEU A 15 8.63 -0.68 -13.21
N ARG A 16 8.64 -1.98 -12.92
CA ARG A 16 9.39 -2.98 -13.71
C ARG A 16 8.83 -3.06 -15.13
N GLU A 17 9.70 -3.30 -16.09
CA GLU A 17 9.30 -3.38 -17.51
C GLU A 17 8.38 -4.57 -17.78
N ASN A 18 8.60 -5.68 -17.08
CA ASN A 18 7.80 -6.91 -17.14
C ASN A 18 6.58 -6.89 -16.18
N LEU A 19 6.05 -5.71 -15.83
CA LEU A 19 4.89 -5.58 -14.93
C LEU A 19 3.70 -6.46 -15.35
N GLY A 20 3.42 -6.50 -16.65
CA GLY A 20 2.31 -7.29 -17.20
C GLY A 20 2.46 -8.78 -16.93
N ASP A 21 3.68 -9.31 -17.08
CA ASP A 21 4.01 -10.71 -16.82
C ASP A 21 3.90 -11.03 -15.32
N ILE A 22 4.43 -10.15 -14.44
CA ILE A 22 4.33 -10.33 -12.98
C ILE A 22 2.86 -10.42 -12.53
N ILE A 23 1.99 -9.55 -13.04
CA ILE A 23 0.55 -9.57 -12.74
C ILE A 23 -0.08 -10.88 -13.25
N ARG A 24 0.24 -11.26 -14.50
CA ARG A 24 -0.29 -12.48 -15.11
C ARG A 24 0.12 -13.74 -14.34
N GLU A 25 1.39 -13.85 -13.99
CA GLU A 25 1.93 -14.98 -13.22
C GLU A 25 1.26 -15.08 -11.86
N ARG A 26 1.14 -13.96 -11.15
CA ARG A 26 0.49 -13.95 -9.84
C ARG A 26 -1.01 -14.27 -9.92
N ARG A 27 -1.69 -13.82 -10.98
CA ARG A 27 -3.10 -14.17 -11.25
C ARG A 27 -3.27 -15.66 -11.50
N LEU A 28 -2.39 -16.28 -12.30
CA LEU A 28 -2.45 -17.71 -12.61
C LEU A 28 -2.05 -18.59 -11.41
N ALA A 29 -1.22 -18.07 -10.50
CA ALA A 29 -0.82 -18.76 -9.28
C ALA A 29 -1.76 -18.53 -8.08
N TYR A 30 -2.85 -17.76 -8.26
CA TYR A 30 -3.80 -17.44 -7.20
C TYR A 30 -4.42 -18.70 -6.57
N GLU A 31 -4.71 -18.65 -5.26
CA GLU A 31 -5.28 -19.77 -4.47
C GLU A 31 -4.64 -21.14 -4.74
N ASN A 32 -3.35 -21.27 -4.42
CA ASN A 32 -2.58 -22.51 -4.58
C ASN A 32 -2.53 -23.04 -6.02
N GLY A 33 -2.65 -22.15 -7.01
CA GLY A 33 -2.48 -22.48 -8.43
C GLY A 33 -3.76 -22.87 -9.17
N THR A 34 -4.94 -22.73 -8.56
CA THR A 34 -6.21 -22.77 -9.32
C THR A 34 -6.27 -21.62 -10.32
N GLY A 35 -5.70 -20.47 -9.94
CA GLY A 35 -5.60 -19.28 -10.76
C GLY A 35 -6.94 -18.57 -10.95
N LEU A 36 -6.89 -17.30 -11.31
CA LEU A 36 -8.08 -16.53 -11.72
C LEU A 36 -8.06 -16.35 -13.23
N SER A 37 -9.22 -16.37 -13.87
CA SER A 37 -9.40 -15.80 -15.20
C SER A 37 -9.21 -14.29 -15.18
N GLN A 38 -9.01 -13.69 -16.36
CA GLN A 38 -8.97 -12.22 -16.47
C GLN A 38 -10.30 -11.58 -16.07
N GLN A 39 -11.43 -12.28 -16.26
CA GLN A 39 -12.74 -11.75 -15.89
C GLN A 39 -12.89 -11.70 -14.37
N GLU A 40 -12.55 -12.80 -13.68
CA GLU A 40 -12.63 -12.88 -12.22
C GLU A 40 -11.75 -11.84 -11.53
N LEU A 41 -10.47 -11.70 -11.94
CA LEU A 41 -9.61 -10.66 -11.37
C LEU A 41 -10.16 -9.26 -11.64
N ALA A 42 -10.68 -9.01 -12.84
CA ALA A 42 -11.23 -7.71 -13.20
C ALA A 42 -12.45 -7.36 -12.33
N ASP A 43 -13.33 -8.32 -12.10
CA ASP A 43 -14.53 -8.15 -11.28
C ASP A 43 -14.16 -7.89 -9.81
N ILE A 44 -13.23 -8.66 -9.24
CA ILE A 44 -12.78 -8.47 -7.85
C ILE A 44 -12.05 -7.12 -7.68
N ALA A 45 -11.21 -6.74 -8.65
CA ALA A 45 -10.47 -5.48 -8.61
C ALA A 45 -11.30 -4.26 -9.03
N GLY A 46 -12.55 -4.45 -9.48
CA GLY A 46 -13.42 -3.36 -9.92
C GLY A 46 -12.91 -2.62 -11.16
N ILE A 47 -12.27 -3.33 -12.10
CA ILE A 47 -11.76 -2.79 -13.37
C ILE A 47 -12.39 -3.50 -14.58
N ARG A 48 -12.23 -2.93 -15.77
CA ARG A 48 -12.67 -3.61 -17.01
C ARG A 48 -11.71 -4.73 -17.38
N ARG A 49 -12.23 -5.90 -17.76
CA ARG A 49 -11.44 -7.05 -18.26
C ARG A 49 -10.55 -6.68 -19.44
N GLU A 50 -11.02 -5.86 -20.39
CA GLU A 50 -10.22 -5.37 -21.53
C GLU A 50 -9.04 -4.50 -21.08
N SER A 51 -9.18 -3.82 -19.93
CA SER A 51 -8.10 -3.00 -19.37
C SER A 51 -7.03 -3.90 -18.75
N LEU A 52 -7.44 -4.90 -17.96
CA LEU A 52 -6.53 -5.91 -17.42
C LEU A 52 -5.77 -6.64 -18.53
N SER A 53 -6.47 -7.10 -19.57
CA SER A 53 -5.86 -7.81 -20.71
C SER A 53 -4.78 -6.98 -21.43
N ARG A 54 -5.01 -5.67 -21.61
CA ARG A 54 -4.00 -4.77 -22.19
C ARG A 54 -2.83 -4.48 -21.25
N ILE A 55 -3.05 -4.51 -19.94
CA ILE A 55 -1.99 -4.37 -18.93
C ILE A 55 -1.09 -5.61 -18.94
N GLU A 56 -1.67 -6.80 -18.84
CA GLU A 56 -0.92 -8.06 -18.83
C GLU A 56 -0.12 -8.29 -20.11
N SER A 57 -0.65 -7.87 -21.26
CA SER A 57 0.06 -7.96 -22.55
C SER A 57 1.06 -6.82 -22.80
N GLY A 58 1.28 -5.93 -21.83
CA GLY A 58 2.18 -4.77 -21.97
C GLY A 58 1.71 -3.70 -22.96
N ARG A 59 0.54 -3.87 -23.58
CA ARG A 59 -0.04 -2.93 -24.55
C ARG A 59 -0.49 -1.62 -23.89
N ARG A 60 -0.71 -1.61 -22.57
CA ARG A 60 -1.13 -0.44 -21.80
C ARG A 60 -0.50 -0.42 -20.41
N TRP A 61 -0.02 0.76 -20.01
CA TRP A 61 0.35 1.01 -18.62
C TRP A 61 -0.91 1.25 -17.75
N PRO A 62 -0.99 0.68 -16.53
CA PRO A 62 -2.10 0.91 -15.64
C PRO A 62 -2.14 2.35 -15.11
N SER A 63 -3.33 2.82 -14.71
CA SER A 63 -3.42 3.95 -13.77
C SER A 63 -3.00 3.47 -12.38
N TYR A 64 -2.70 4.40 -11.48
CA TYR A 64 -2.36 4.03 -10.11
C TYR A 64 -3.50 3.28 -9.44
N ASP A 65 -4.73 3.78 -9.53
CA ASP A 65 -5.88 3.14 -8.91
C ASP A 65 -6.08 1.72 -9.42
N ALA A 66 -6.02 1.51 -10.73
CA ALA A 66 -6.14 0.17 -11.31
C ALA A 66 -5.02 -0.77 -10.83
N LEU A 67 -3.78 -0.28 -10.79
CA LEU A 67 -2.64 -1.04 -10.30
C LEU A 67 -2.82 -1.40 -8.81
N TYR A 68 -3.24 -0.44 -8.00
CA TYR A 68 -3.45 -0.62 -6.57
C TYR A 68 -4.56 -1.62 -6.27
N GLN A 69 -5.68 -1.59 -7.00
CA GLN A 69 -6.75 -2.58 -6.84
C GLN A 69 -6.28 -3.99 -7.22
N ILE A 70 -5.57 -4.13 -8.36
CA ILE A 70 -4.99 -5.41 -8.77
C ILE A 70 -4.02 -5.95 -7.70
N MET A 71 -3.15 -5.10 -7.17
CA MET A 71 -2.21 -5.49 -6.12
C MET A 71 -2.92 -6.02 -4.87
N GLY A 72 -4.01 -5.36 -4.48
CA GLY A 72 -4.82 -5.77 -3.32
C GLY A 72 -5.43 -7.17 -3.48
N VAL A 73 -5.92 -7.51 -4.67
CA VAL A 73 -6.47 -8.84 -4.95
C VAL A 73 -5.36 -9.89 -4.97
N LEU A 74 -4.27 -9.60 -5.68
CA LEU A 74 -3.17 -10.55 -5.93
C LEU A 74 -2.15 -10.63 -4.79
N SER A 75 -2.39 -9.93 -3.68
CA SER A 75 -1.45 -9.80 -2.56
C SER A 75 -0.03 -9.44 -3.04
N LEU A 76 0.06 -8.49 -3.97
CA LEU A 76 1.32 -7.95 -4.48
C LEU A 76 1.73 -6.70 -3.68
N GLU A 77 3.03 -6.54 -3.51
CA GLU A 77 3.63 -5.37 -2.87
C GLU A 77 4.46 -4.57 -3.88
N TRP A 78 4.75 -3.30 -3.56
CA TRP A 78 5.51 -2.42 -4.48
C TRP A 78 6.89 -2.97 -4.86
N HIS A 79 7.56 -3.72 -3.99
CA HIS A 79 8.86 -4.31 -4.30
C HIS A 79 8.78 -5.46 -5.31
N ASP A 80 7.61 -6.10 -5.46
CA ASP A 80 7.38 -7.09 -6.50
C ASP A 80 7.37 -6.44 -7.88
N ILE A 81 6.77 -5.24 -7.98
CA ILE A 81 6.41 -4.62 -9.26
C ILE A 81 7.19 -3.35 -9.61
N ALA A 82 7.99 -2.81 -8.69
CA ALA A 82 8.72 -1.56 -8.86
C ALA A 82 10.18 -1.67 -8.36
N HIS A 83 11.05 -0.88 -8.99
CA HIS A 83 12.44 -0.73 -8.60
C HIS A 83 12.57 0.21 -7.40
N LYS A 84 13.29 -0.24 -6.38
CA LYS A 84 13.66 0.61 -5.24
C LYS A 84 14.65 1.69 -5.70
N GLY A 85 14.44 2.92 -5.25
CA GLY A 85 15.32 4.04 -5.57
C GLY A 85 14.69 5.39 -5.28
N VAL A 86 15.51 6.43 -5.33
CA VAL A 86 15.05 7.82 -5.20
C VAL A 86 14.34 8.22 -6.49
N SER A 87 13.08 8.63 -6.38
CA SER A 87 12.33 9.19 -7.51
C SER A 87 12.69 10.65 -7.72
N GLU A 88 12.96 11.03 -8.97
CA GLU A 88 13.11 12.45 -9.37
C GLU A 88 11.79 13.24 -9.24
N ARG A 89 10.67 12.53 -9.12
CA ARG A 89 9.33 13.12 -8.97
C ARG A 89 8.88 13.04 -7.51
N PRO A 90 8.10 14.03 -7.03
CA PRO A 90 7.55 13.97 -5.68
C PRO A 90 6.76 12.67 -5.51
N ALA A 91 7.04 11.94 -4.43
CA ALA A 91 6.27 10.75 -4.08
C ALA A 91 4.79 11.16 -3.95
N ARG A 92 3.88 10.36 -4.53
CA ARG A 92 2.46 10.49 -4.16
C ARG A 92 2.32 9.88 -2.77
N LEU A 93 1.33 10.35 -2.02
CA LEU A 93 1.02 9.85 -0.68
C LEU A 93 -0.42 9.36 -0.69
N TYR A 94 -0.78 8.44 -1.59
CA TYR A 94 -2.17 7.97 -1.69
C TYR A 94 -2.68 7.45 -0.33
N ALA A 95 -3.99 7.51 -0.09
CA ALA A 95 -4.65 7.02 1.12
C ALA A 95 -4.18 5.62 1.57
N SER A 96 -3.89 4.75 0.61
CA SER A 96 -3.29 3.43 0.78
C SER A 96 -1.87 3.46 1.33
N GLU A 97 -1.01 4.32 0.77
CA GLU A 97 0.36 4.56 1.21
C GLU A 97 0.39 5.27 2.56
N ARG A 98 -0.56 6.16 2.85
CA ARG A 98 -0.70 6.72 4.20
C ARG A 98 -1.15 5.69 5.22
N ARG A 99 -2.02 4.74 4.84
CA ARG A 99 -2.30 3.57 5.70
C ARG A 99 -1.06 2.69 5.87
N GLN A 100 -0.23 2.57 4.83
CA GLN A 100 1.03 1.83 4.88
C GLN A 100 2.08 2.52 5.76
N ASP A 101 2.14 3.85 5.72
CA ASP A 101 2.96 4.70 6.58
C ASP A 101 2.53 4.58 8.04
N LEU A 102 1.23 4.43 8.32
CA LEU A 102 0.75 4.19 9.69
C LEU A 102 1.24 2.85 10.24
N GLY A 103 1.17 1.77 9.45
CA GLY A 103 1.69 0.45 9.86
C GLY A 103 3.19 0.46 10.10
N SER A 104 3.94 1.06 9.16
CA SER A 104 5.39 1.17 9.24
C SER A 104 5.85 2.07 10.39
N ALA A 105 5.18 3.20 10.60
CA ALA A 105 5.45 4.10 11.73
C ALA A 105 5.08 3.46 13.07
N LEU A 106 4.00 2.67 13.13
CA LEU A 106 3.65 1.92 14.33
C LEU A 106 4.77 0.95 14.70
N ARG A 107 5.27 0.18 13.72
CA ARG A 107 6.40 -0.73 13.92
C ARG A 107 7.66 0.02 14.39
N ALA A 108 8.01 1.11 13.73
CA ALA A 108 9.18 1.91 14.08
C ALA A 108 9.08 2.47 15.51
N GLY A 109 7.92 3.01 15.89
CA GLY A 109 7.67 3.48 17.25
C GLY A 109 7.75 2.36 18.29
N ARG A 110 7.14 1.20 18.00
CA ARG A 110 7.18 0.03 18.88
C ARG A 110 8.62 -0.44 19.13
N LEU A 111 9.42 -0.56 18.07
CA LEU A 111 10.81 -1.01 18.17
C LEU A 111 11.70 0.00 18.89
N LYS A 112 11.49 1.31 18.69
CA LYS A 112 12.20 2.36 19.44
C LYS A 112 12.01 2.22 20.96
N GLU A 113 10.84 1.75 21.39
CA GLU A 113 10.52 1.55 22.79
C GLU A 113 10.85 0.12 23.29
N GLY A 114 11.50 -0.71 22.47
CA GLY A 114 11.89 -2.07 22.85
C GLY A 114 10.71 -3.04 23.06
N LEU A 115 9.52 -2.70 22.56
CA LEU A 115 8.31 -3.49 22.79
C LEU A 115 8.22 -4.67 21.81
N THR A 116 7.88 -5.86 22.32
CA THR A 116 7.48 -6.99 21.48
C THR A 116 6.03 -6.83 21.02
N LEU A 117 5.61 -7.58 19.99
CA LEU A 117 4.20 -7.61 19.59
C LEU A 117 3.28 -8.15 20.70
N GLN A 118 3.78 -9.08 21.53
CA GLN A 118 3.04 -9.63 22.67
C GLN A 118 2.85 -8.59 23.78
N GLU A 119 3.89 -7.79 24.04
CA GLU A 119 3.78 -6.72 25.04
C GLU A 119 2.86 -5.60 24.56
N LEU A 120 2.91 -5.23 23.27
CA LEU A 120 1.96 -4.26 22.70
C LEU A 120 0.53 -4.81 22.70
N ALA A 121 0.33 -6.11 22.43
CA ALA A 121 -0.96 -6.78 22.51
C ALA A 121 -1.58 -6.63 23.91
N ARG A 122 -0.80 -6.94 24.95
CA ARG A 122 -1.21 -6.80 26.35
C ARG A 122 -1.63 -5.37 26.72
N ARG A 123 -0.93 -4.36 26.19
CA ARG A 123 -1.22 -2.94 26.45
C ARG A 123 -2.44 -2.40 25.72
N THR A 124 -2.79 -2.98 24.57
CA THR A 124 -3.83 -2.47 23.69
C THR A 124 -5.11 -3.31 23.71
N GLY A 125 -5.07 -4.49 24.33
CA GLY A 125 -6.15 -5.47 24.27
C GLY A 125 -6.35 -6.09 22.89
N LEU A 126 -5.46 -5.83 21.93
CA LEU A 126 -5.47 -6.40 20.58
C LEU A 126 -4.64 -7.68 20.54
N SER A 127 -4.91 -8.57 19.59
CA SER A 127 -4.05 -9.75 19.43
C SER A 127 -2.73 -9.41 18.74
N ALA A 128 -1.65 -10.11 19.10
CA ALA A 128 -0.35 -9.96 18.43
C ALA A 128 -0.43 -10.20 16.91
N SER A 129 -1.33 -11.09 16.47
CA SER A 129 -1.60 -11.36 15.05
C SER A 129 -2.31 -10.19 14.36
N GLN A 130 -3.25 -9.51 15.03
CA GLN A 130 -3.86 -8.27 14.52
C GLN A 130 -2.82 -7.16 14.42
N LEU A 131 -1.99 -6.97 15.44
CA LEU A 131 -0.90 -6.00 15.42
C LEU A 131 0.12 -6.26 14.31
N SER A 132 0.51 -7.52 14.11
CA SER A 132 1.40 -7.91 13.00
C SER A 132 0.81 -7.56 11.63
N ARG A 133 -0.50 -7.81 11.43
CA ARG A 133 -1.18 -7.43 10.18
C ARG A 133 -1.27 -5.91 10.00
N LEU A 134 -1.49 -5.17 11.08
CA LEU A 134 -1.50 -3.70 11.06
C LEU A 134 -0.12 -3.14 10.70
N GLU A 135 0.96 -3.64 11.31
CA GLU A 135 2.34 -3.20 11.01
C GLU A 135 2.75 -3.53 9.57
N ARG A 136 2.22 -4.62 9.02
CA ARG A 136 2.44 -5.02 7.61
C ARG A 136 1.40 -4.42 6.66
N SER A 137 0.53 -3.55 7.15
CA SER A 137 -0.46 -2.81 6.34
C SER A 137 -1.47 -3.69 5.58
N GLN A 138 -1.66 -4.92 6.06
CA GLN A 138 -2.57 -5.92 5.48
C GLN A 138 -4.01 -5.77 5.99
N SER A 139 -4.36 -4.63 6.61
CA SER A 139 -5.69 -4.37 7.15
C SER A 139 -6.20 -3.01 6.68
N VAL A 140 -6.56 -2.95 5.40
CA VAL A 140 -7.00 -1.75 4.67
C VAL A 140 -8.34 -1.20 5.22
N ARG A 141 -9.13 -2.03 5.92
CA ARG A 141 -10.43 -1.69 6.52
C ARG A 141 -10.52 -2.11 7.99
N SER A 142 -9.54 -1.71 8.79
CA SER A 142 -9.62 -1.91 10.24
C SER A 142 -10.51 -0.85 10.88
N GLY A 143 -11.50 -1.24 11.69
CA GLY A 143 -12.26 -0.31 12.55
C GLY A 143 -11.38 0.45 13.55
N LEU A 144 -10.09 0.12 13.62
CA LEU A 144 -9.08 0.82 14.40
C LEU A 144 -8.55 2.07 13.71
N LEU A 145 -8.95 2.38 12.47
CA LEU A 145 -8.55 3.58 11.75
C LEU A 145 -9.74 4.52 11.58
N LYS A 146 -9.55 5.80 11.93
CA LYS A 146 -10.50 6.88 11.62
C LYS A 146 -9.90 7.83 10.59
N MET A 147 -10.73 8.26 9.65
CA MET A 147 -10.38 9.38 8.76
C MET A 147 -10.47 10.68 9.58
N ILE A 148 -9.40 11.47 9.58
CA ILE A 148 -9.31 12.74 10.32
C ILE A 148 -9.27 13.95 9.40
N ASP A 149 -8.93 13.74 8.13
CA ASP A 149 -8.91 14.77 7.10
C ASP A 149 -9.26 14.07 5.78
N PRO A 150 -10.26 14.53 5.00
CA PRO A 150 -10.48 14.02 3.66
C PRO A 150 -9.29 14.31 2.72
N GLY A 151 -8.45 15.28 3.10
CA GLY A 151 -7.33 15.85 2.38
C GLY A 151 -7.71 16.50 1.06
N LYS A 152 -6.70 16.81 0.24
CA LYS A 152 -6.90 17.55 -1.01
C LYS A 152 -6.61 16.65 -2.21
N PRO A 153 -7.44 16.71 -3.25
CA PRO A 153 -7.13 16.03 -4.50
C PRO A 153 -5.91 16.70 -5.14
N VAL A 154 -5.01 15.90 -5.68
CA VAL A 154 -3.79 16.39 -6.32
C VAL A 154 -4.12 17.09 -7.64
N ARG A 155 -5.20 16.66 -8.31
CA ARG A 155 -5.73 17.27 -9.53
C ARG A 155 -7.24 17.45 -9.46
N PRO A 156 -7.82 18.43 -10.18
CA PRO A 156 -9.26 18.56 -10.32
C PRO A 156 -9.91 17.27 -10.82
N GLY A 157 -10.96 16.80 -10.15
CA GLY A 157 -11.71 15.59 -10.52
C GLY A 157 -11.14 14.27 -9.98
N GLU A 158 -10.00 14.29 -9.28
CA GLU A 158 -9.53 13.10 -8.56
C GLU A 158 -10.20 13.01 -7.16
N PRO A 159 -10.36 11.80 -6.59
CA PRO A 159 -10.78 11.65 -5.21
C PRO A 159 -9.75 12.33 -4.29
N PRO A 160 -10.21 12.97 -3.19
CA PRO A 160 -9.31 13.58 -2.25
C PRO A 160 -8.48 12.50 -1.58
N ASP A 161 -7.30 12.87 -1.13
CA ASP A 161 -6.39 11.96 -0.49
C ASP A 161 -6.64 12.05 1.03
N PRO A 162 -7.31 11.09 1.69
CA PRO A 162 -7.64 11.17 3.12
C PRO A 162 -6.49 10.79 4.05
N VAL A 163 -6.41 11.49 5.19
CA VAL A 163 -5.49 11.21 6.29
C VAL A 163 -6.22 10.36 7.33
N PHE A 164 -5.56 9.29 7.77
CA PHE A 164 -6.08 8.40 8.80
C PHE A 164 -5.24 8.48 10.07
N GLN A 165 -5.84 8.08 11.18
CA GLN A 165 -5.18 7.90 12.46
C GLN A 165 -5.72 6.64 13.13
N PHE A 166 -4.88 5.95 13.92
CA PHE A 166 -5.39 4.94 14.84
C PHE A 166 -6.33 5.56 15.88
N VAL A 167 -7.47 4.92 16.11
CA VAL A 167 -8.43 5.26 17.16
C VAL A 167 -7.83 4.95 18.53
N HIS A 168 -7.07 3.86 18.64
CA HIS A 168 -6.44 3.46 19.89
C HIS A 168 -5.31 4.45 20.27
N PRO A 169 -5.35 5.07 21.46
CA PRO A 169 -4.43 6.15 21.84
C PRO A 169 -2.96 5.69 21.85
N GLU A 170 -2.70 4.48 22.36
CA GLU A 170 -1.33 3.94 22.39
C GLU A 170 -0.75 3.70 20.99
N LEU A 171 -1.54 3.15 20.05
CA LEU A 171 -1.10 2.97 18.67
C LEU A 171 -0.84 4.33 17.99
N ALA A 172 -1.72 5.32 18.22
CA ALA A 172 -1.53 6.67 17.70
C ALA A 172 -0.25 7.34 18.26
N ARG A 173 0.07 7.12 19.54
CA ARG A 173 1.29 7.62 20.18
C ARG A 173 2.54 7.00 19.57
N LEU A 174 2.56 5.67 19.39
CA LEU A 174 3.68 4.96 18.77
C LEU A 174 3.89 5.39 17.31
N VAL A 175 2.83 5.58 16.54
CA VAL A 175 2.91 6.13 15.18
C VAL A 175 3.57 7.51 15.18
N LYS A 176 3.16 8.43 16.06
CA LYS A 176 3.79 9.76 16.16
C LYS A 176 5.29 9.64 16.45
N SER A 177 5.66 8.76 17.38
CA SER A 177 7.06 8.47 17.71
C SER A 177 7.83 7.92 16.50
N GLY A 178 7.26 6.96 15.76
CA GLY A 178 7.87 6.39 14.56
C GLY A 178 7.98 7.36 13.39
N MET A 179 6.98 8.22 13.17
CA MET A 179 7.02 9.27 12.14
C MET A 179 8.09 10.34 12.42
N MET A 180 8.44 10.59 13.68
CA MET A 180 9.55 11.48 14.02
C MET A 180 10.91 10.89 13.62
N ILE A 181 11.06 9.56 13.67
CA ILE A 181 12.28 8.86 13.24
C ILE A 181 12.50 9.01 11.72
N SER A 182 11.42 8.90 10.93
CA SER A 182 11.49 9.03 9.47
C SER A 182 11.64 10.49 8.98
N LYS A 183 11.33 11.46 9.83
CA LYS A 183 11.63 12.89 9.59
C LYS A 183 13.04 13.28 10.02
N GLY A 184 13.63 12.60 11.01
CA GLY A 184 14.98 12.89 11.54
C GLY A 184 16.15 12.50 10.63
N HIS A 185 15.95 11.64 9.64
CA HIS A 185 16.94 11.33 8.59
C HIS A 185 16.98 12.37 7.45
N ARG A 186 16.38 13.56 7.64
CA ARG A 186 16.28 14.64 6.63
C ARG A 186 17.19 15.83 6.90
N THR A 187 18.25 15.67 7.70
CA THR A 187 19.32 16.68 7.83
C THR A 187 20.59 16.14 7.24
#